data_AF-A0A2E9JM43-F1
#
_entry.id   AF-A0A2E9JM43-F1
#
_cell.length_a   1.000
_cell.length_b   1.000
_cell.length_c   1.000
_cell.angle_alpha   90.00
_cell.angle_beta   90.00
_cell.angle_gamma   90.00
#
_symmetry.space_group_name_H-M   'P 1'
#
loop_
_entity.id
_entity.type
_entity.pdbx_description
1 polymer ?
#
loop_
_entity_poly.entity_id
_entity_poly.type
_entity_poly.pdbx_seq_one_letter_code
_entity_poly.pdbx_strand_id
1 'polypeptide(L)'
;MIAKKLVPTSLVAALFTPLVSAQEDVWNGLARSQFDSSASTLRVPCVVVTDENGNSVPGLAPAYALNLLLVSLEEGNERFQLAEPIQAFSESPESCLDTLTVSNGGSTATYNTTSTEIDIDAAASADRFYTLQLQANLNAEGPIEFSVVNATSRDYRRPFYVGELLTAFIPNSPFPTDYIYDDFFIENGLQLMNENLLVFEPGRIRFTCFYDDPSELLNLVDVAASNTRYRLDPALTAAHNGQSFWLSCTVFNLDLNRLEQTIPILEWSLFFQ
;
A
#
# COMPACT_ATOMS: atom_id res chain seq x y z
N MET A 1 20.70 6.72 -34.00
CA MET A 1 19.84 5.52 -34.13
C MET A 1 19.24 5.24 -32.77
N ILE A 2 17.95 5.51 -32.59
CA ILE A 2 17.23 5.18 -31.35
C ILE A 2 16.86 3.72 -31.48
N ALA A 3 17.52 2.84 -30.72
CA ALA A 3 17.15 1.44 -30.64
C ALA A 3 15.72 1.39 -30.09
N LYS A 4 14.77 0.91 -30.90
CA LYS A 4 13.45 0.51 -30.41
C LYS A 4 13.69 -0.59 -29.39
N LYS A 5 13.55 -0.26 -28.11
CA LYS A 5 13.59 -1.21 -27.00
C LYS A 5 12.46 -2.21 -27.22
N LEU A 6 12.78 -3.42 -27.69
CA LEU A 6 11.80 -4.49 -27.75
C LEU A 6 11.52 -4.94 -26.32
N VAL A 7 10.27 -4.80 -25.91
CA VAL A 7 9.72 -5.43 -24.71
C VAL A 7 9.57 -6.92 -25.05
N PRO A 8 9.92 -7.85 -24.14
CA PRO A 8 9.88 -9.27 -24.44
C PRO A 8 8.43 -9.70 -24.68
N THR A 9 8.17 -10.21 -25.88
CA THR A 9 6.83 -10.56 -26.38
C THR A 9 6.11 -11.57 -25.47
N SER A 10 6.87 -12.41 -24.75
CA SER A 10 6.40 -13.45 -23.83
C SER A 10 5.82 -12.88 -22.53
N LEU A 11 6.48 -11.90 -21.90
CA LEU A 11 5.95 -11.26 -20.68
C LEU A 11 4.74 -10.37 -21.01
N VAL A 12 4.82 -9.63 -22.11
CA VAL A 12 3.67 -8.85 -22.60
C VAL A 12 2.52 -9.79 -22.92
N ALA A 13 2.75 -10.90 -23.64
CA ALA A 13 1.69 -11.85 -23.94
C ALA A 13 1.05 -12.44 -22.67
N ALA A 14 1.85 -12.82 -21.67
CA ALA A 14 1.35 -13.36 -20.40
C ALA A 14 0.58 -12.32 -19.56
N LEU A 15 0.96 -11.03 -19.64
CA LEU A 15 0.29 -9.93 -18.93
C LEU A 15 -0.86 -9.29 -19.74
N PHE A 16 -1.06 -9.67 -21.00
CA PHE A 16 -2.12 -9.18 -21.90
C PHE A 16 -3.13 -10.26 -22.33
N THR A 17 -3.03 -11.51 -21.86
CA THR A 17 -4.08 -12.51 -22.11
C THR A 17 -5.40 -12.07 -21.45
N PRO A 18 -6.55 -12.28 -22.13
CA PRO A 18 -7.79 -11.56 -21.83
C PRO A 18 -8.46 -12.05 -20.55
N LEU A 19 -8.57 -11.13 -19.59
CA LEU A 19 -9.69 -10.84 -18.67
C LEU A 19 -10.83 -11.87 -18.67
N VAL A 20 -10.65 -13.00 -17.97
CA VAL A 20 -11.78 -13.55 -17.22
C VAL A 20 -11.93 -12.61 -16.03
N SER A 21 -13.11 -11.99 -15.90
CA SER A 21 -13.43 -11.01 -14.86
C SER A 21 -12.67 -11.31 -13.59
N ALA A 22 -11.86 -10.35 -13.12
CA ALA A 22 -11.25 -10.40 -11.80
C ALA A 22 -12.27 -11.03 -10.85
N GLN A 23 -11.94 -12.22 -10.32
CA GLN A 23 -12.66 -12.68 -9.14
C GLN A 23 -12.35 -11.63 -8.09
N GLU A 24 -13.31 -10.73 -7.85
CA GLU A 24 -13.22 -9.61 -6.90
C GLU A 24 -12.75 -10.05 -5.51
N ASP A 25 -12.73 -11.36 -5.22
CA ASP A 25 -12.44 -11.97 -3.92
C ASP A 25 -11.02 -12.55 -3.73
N VAL A 26 -10.20 -12.77 -4.77
CA VAL A 26 -8.93 -13.53 -4.59
C VAL A 26 -7.87 -12.74 -3.82
N TRP A 27 -7.77 -11.44 -4.11
CA TRP A 27 -6.85 -10.52 -3.46
C TRP A 27 -7.56 -9.55 -2.50
N ASN A 28 -8.87 -9.69 -2.32
CA ASN A 28 -9.63 -8.83 -1.43
C ASN A 28 -9.14 -8.99 0.02
N GLY A 29 -8.92 -7.88 0.71
CA GLY A 29 -8.37 -7.87 2.07
C GLY A 29 -6.88 -8.26 2.17
N LEU A 30 -6.20 -8.63 1.07
CA LEU A 30 -4.76 -8.87 1.09
C LEU A 30 -4.00 -7.54 1.04
N ALA A 31 -3.49 -7.12 2.19
CA ALA A 31 -2.65 -5.93 2.29
C ALA A 31 -1.20 -6.16 1.81
N ARG A 32 -0.80 -7.40 1.55
CA ARG A 32 0.57 -7.78 1.18
C ARG A 32 0.63 -9.14 0.49
N SER A 33 1.81 -9.48 0.00
CA SER A 33 2.08 -10.81 -0.53
C SER A 33 1.98 -11.89 0.55
N GLN A 34 1.28 -12.96 0.21
CA GLN A 34 1.01 -14.06 1.14
C GLN A 34 1.18 -15.37 0.41
N PHE A 35 2.00 -16.26 0.97
CA PHE A 35 2.01 -17.65 0.57
C PHE A 35 0.85 -18.39 1.26
N ASP A 36 -0.15 -18.74 0.45
CA ASP A 36 -1.26 -19.62 0.84
C ASP A 36 -0.79 -21.06 0.63
N SER A 37 -0.44 -21.74 1.72
CA SER A 37 0.10 -23.10 1.66
C SER A 37 -0.96 -24.10 1.18
N SER A 38 -2.23 -23.86 1.50
CA SER A 38 -3.35 -24.72 1.09
C SER A 38 -3.56 -24.70 -0.43
N ALA A 39 -3.35 -23.54 -1.05
CA ALA A 39 -3.37 -23.36 -2.49
C ALA A 39 -1.98 -23.50 -3.14
N SER A 40 -0.92 -23.70 -2.35
CA SER A 40 0.48 -23.67 -2.79
C SER A 40 0.80 -22.46 -3.67
N THR A 41 0.25 -21.30 -3.34
CA THR A 41 0.28 -20.12 -4.20
C THR A 41 0.77 -18.91 -3.42
N LEU A 42 1.79 -18.23 -3.96
CA LEU A 42 2.16 -16.89 -3.52
C LEU A 42 1.24 -15.89 -4.19
N ARG A 43 0.30 -15.36 -3.41
CA ARG A 43 -0.64 -14.32 -3.82
C ARG A 43 0.03 -12.97 -3.64
N VAL A 44 0.17 -12.22 -4.73
CA VAL A 44 0.79 -10.89 -4.75
C VAL A 44 -0.30 -9.87 -5.07
N PRO A 45 -0.88 -9.18 -4.07
CA PRO A 45 -2.01 -8.28 -4.31
C PRO A 45 -1.62 -7.02 -5.07
N CYS A 46 -0.34 -6.61 -4.99
CA CYS A 46 0.18 -5.53 -5.81
C CYS A 46 1.70 -5.62 -5.96
N VAL A 47 2.19 -5.47 -7.18
CA VAL A 47 3.61 -5.34 -7.52
C VAL A 47 3.81 -4.23 -8.56
N VAL A 48 4.77 -3.33 -8.30
CA VAL A 48 5.14 -2.22 -9.21
C VAL A 48 6.10 -2.74 -10.28
N VAL A 49 5.85 -2.39 -11.55
CA VAL A 49 6.68 -2.84 -12.68
C VAL A 49 7.60 -1.73 -13.16
N THR A 50 8.91 -1.97 -13.10
CA THR A 50 9.92 -1.01 -13.55
C THR A 50 11.03 -1.66 -14.36
N ASP A 51 11.78 -0.86 -15.11
CA ASP A 51 13.08 -1.27 -15.64
C ASP A 51 14.17 -1.22 -14.56
N GLU A 52 15.39 -1.66 -14.90
CA GLU A 52 16.56 -1.62 -13.99
C GLU A 52 16.93 -0.22 -13.49
N ASN A 53 16.44 0.83 -14.15
CA ASN A 53 16.68 2.23 -13.77
C ASN A 53 15.51 2.81 -12.98
N GLY A 54 14.48 2.02 -12.64
CA GLY A 54 13.29 2.46 -11.93
C GLY A 54 12.26 3.19 -12.80
N ASN A 55 12.40 3.17 -14.13
CA ASN A 55 11.44 3.79 -15.04
C ASN A 55 10.31 2.83 -15.40
N SER A 56 9.16 3.37 -15.81
CA SER A 56 8.06 2.58 -16.36
C SER A 56 8.52 1.76 -17.57
N VAL A 57 8.09 0.50 -17.63
CA VAL A 57 8.36 -0.38 -18.77
C VAL A 57 7.32 -0.12 -19.86
N PRO A 58 7.71 0.32 -21.08
CA PRO A 58 6.75 0.58 -22.14
C PRO A 58 5.88 -0.63 -22.45
N GLY A 59 4.59 -0.41 -22.65
CA GLY A 59 3.66 -1.48 -22.99
C GLY A 59 3.27 -2.40 -21.83
N LEU A 60 3.70 -2.15 -20.60
CA LEU A 60 3.17 -2.79 -19.39
C LEU A 60 2.43 -1.75 -18.53
N ALA A 61 1.48 -2.22 -17.73
CA ALA A 61 0.83 -1.40 -16.71
C ALA A 61 1.81 -1.04 -15.59
N PRO A 62 1.61 0.08 -14.87
CA PRO A 62 2.51 0.49 -13.79
C PRO A 62 2.56 -0.51 -12.63
N ALA A 63 1.48 -1.25 -12.37
CA ALA A 63 1.43 -2.28 -11.34
C ALA A 63 0.47 -3.42 -11.72
N TYR A 64 0.66 -4.57 -11.08
CA TYR A 64 -0.18 -5.76 -11.25
C TYR A 64 -0.48 -6.47 -9.92
N ALA A 65 -1.59 -7.19 -9.84
CA ALA A 65 -1.79 -8.27 -8.88
C ALA A 65 -1.51 -9.60 -9.59
N LEU A 66 -0.71 -10.46 -8.96
CA LEU A 66 -0.21 -11.71 -9.55
C LEU A 66 -0.48 -12.89 -8.62
N ASN A 67 -0.56 -14.09 -9.19
CA ASN A 67 -0.45 -15.35 -8.47
C ASN A 67 0.75 -16.13 -9.00
N LEU A 68 1.61 -16.58 -8.10
CA LEU A 68 2.74 -17.43 -8.43
C LEU A 68 2.51 -18.81 -7.79
N LEU A 69 2.12 -19.78 -8.61
CA LEU A 69 1.82 -21.15 -8.20
C LEU A 69 3.13 -21.93 -8.01
N LEU A 70 3.32 -22.55 -6.85
CA LEU A 70 4.47 -23.41 -6.61
C LEU A 70 4.35 -24.71 -7.40
N VAL A 71 5.24 -24.89 -8.38
CA VAL A 71 5.24 -26.04 -9.30
C VAL A 71 6.40 -27.02 -9.05
N SER A 72 7.42 -26.60 -8.29
CA SER A 72 8.55 -27.43 -7.88
C SER A 72 8.86 -27.18 -6.41
N LEU A 73 8.96 -28.28 -5.64
CA LEU A 73 9.33 -28.32 -4.22
C LEU A 73 10.70 -28.99 -4.00
N GLU A 74 11.47 -29.18 -5.07
CA GLU A 74 12.84 -29.68 -4.94
C GLU A 74 13.66 -28.67 -4.14
N GLU A 75 14.24 -29.11 -3.03
CA GLU A 75 14.99 -28.26 -2.10
C GLU A 75 16.13 -27.53 -2.84
N GLY A 76 16.11 -26.20 -2.80
CA GLY A 76 17.07 -25.35 -3.53
C GLY A 76 16.80 -25.19 -5.03
N ASN A 77 15.68 -25.73 -5.53
CA ASN A 77 15.18 -25.58 -6.90
C ASN A 77 13.66 -25.37 -6.89
N GLU A 78 13.19 -24.60 -5.91
CA GLU A 78 11.81 -24.18 -5.82
C GLU A 78 11.46 -23.26 -7.00
N ARG A 79 10.35 -23.56 -7.68
CA ARG A 79 9.90 -22.83 -8.86
C ARG A 79 8.45 -22.44 -8.73
N PHE A 80 8.19 -21.16 -8.99
CA PHE A 80 6.86 -20.58 -8.98
C PHE A 80 6.45 -20.19 -10.39
N GLN A 81 5.41 -20.80 -10.92
CA GLN A 81 4.87 -20.47 -12.22
C GLN A 81 3.88 -19.30 -12.10
N LEU A 82 4.00 -18.29 -12.97
CA LEU A 82 2.97 -17.27 -13.12
C LEU A 82 1.65 -17.92 -13.52
N ALA A 83 0.61 -17.66 -12.74
CA ALA A 83 -0.70 -18.26 -12.90
C ALA A 83 -1.80 -17.19 -12.87
N GLU A 84 -2.91 -17.50 -13.53
CA GLU A 84 -4.14 -16.71 -13.44
C GLU A 84 -4.80 -16.88 -12.06
N PRO A 85 -5.59 -15.89 -11.59
CA PRO A 85 -5.85 -14.61 -12.25
C PRO A 85 -4.66 -13.64 -12.20
N ILE A 86 -4.58 -12.73 -13.18
CA ILE A 86 -3.68 -11.56 -13.23
C ILE A 86 -4.51 -10.28 -13.37
N GLN A 87 -4.23 -9.25 -12.58
CA GLN A 87 -4.93 -7.96 -12.66
C GLN A 87 -3.94 -6.82 -12.92
N ALA A 88 -4.23 -5.97 -13.90
CA ALA A 88 -3.47 -4.75 -14.15
C ALA A 88 -4.09 -3.54 -13.43
N PHE A 89 -3.25 -2.65 -12.90
CA PHE A 89 -3.68 -1.38 -12.33
C PHE A 89 -3.35 -0.22 -13.28
N SER A 90 -4.24 0.75 -13.41
CA SER A 90 -4.02 1.95 -14.25
C SER A 90 -2.97 2.89 -13.69
N GLU A 91 -2.76 2.84 -12.37
CA GLU A 91 -1.79 3.63 -11.61
C GLU A 91 -1.15 2.73 -10.55
N SER A 92 0.03 3.10 -10.04
CA SER A 92 0.64 2.38 -8.92
C SER A 92 0.01 2.84 -7.61
N PRO A 93 -0.71 1.97 -6.87
CA PRO A 93 -1.16 2.32 -5.53
C PRO A 93 0.04 2.65 -4.63
N GLU A 94 -0.10 3.62 -3.72
CA GLU A 94 0.94 3.91 -2.72
C GLU A 94 1.20 2.70 -1.80
N SER A 95 0.21 1.82 -1.66
CA SER A 95 0.30 0.57 -0.92
C SER A 95 0.99 -0.56 -1.69
N CYS A 96 1.48 -0.31 -2.91
CA CYS A 96 2.17 -1.30 -3.75
C CYS A 96 3.66 -1.30 -3.43
N LEU A 97 4.12 -2.34 -2.73
CA LEU A 97 5.45 -2.34 -2.09
C LEU A 97 6.42 -3.31 -2.72
N ASP A 98 5.87 -4.34 -3.37
CA ASP A 98 6.66 -5.31 -4.10
C ASP A 98 7.08 -4.71 -5.44
N THR A 99 8.22 -5.17 -5.95
CA THR A 99 8.73 -4.72 -7.25
C THR A 99 8.93 -5.89 -8.19
N LEU A 100 8.60 -5.69 -9.46
CA LEU A 100 8.90 -6.58 -10.57
C LEU A 100 9.80 -5.80 -11.54
N THR A 101 11.10 -6.01 -11.41
CA THR A 101 12.09 -5.34 -12.24
C THR A 101 12.37 -6.15 -13.50
N VAL A 102 12.14 -5.56 -14.67
CA VAL A 102 12.45 -6.16 -15.96
C VAL A 102 13.83 -5.70 -16.41
N SER A 103 14.68 -6.65 -16.83
CA SER A 103 16.05 -6.33 -17.22
C SER A 103 16.14 -5.46 -18.46
N ASN A 104 17.25 -4.74 -18.59
CA ASN A 104 17.56 -3.96 -19.79
C ASN A 104 17.78 -4.91 -20.97
N GLY A 105 16.75 -5.08 -21.80
CA GLY A 105 16.71 -6.06 -22.89
C GLY A 105 15.62 -7.10 -22.74
N GLY A 106 14.91 -7.11 -21.61
CA GLY A 106 13.72 -7.94 -21.44
C GLY A 106 13.99 -9.43 -21.28
N SER A 107 15.22 -9.81 -20.96
CA SER A 107 15.58 -11.23 -20.85
C SER A 107 15.16 -11.85 -19.53
N THR A 108 15.02 -11.04 -18.48
CA THR A 108 14.71 -11.51 -17.13
C THR A 108 13.72 -10.58 -16.43
N ALA A 109 12.96 -11.14 -15.51
CA ALA A 109 12.15 -10.40 -14.55
C ALA A 109 12.54 -10.82 -13.14
N THR A 110 12.72 -9.85 -12.24
CA THR A 110 13.06 -10.09 -10.85
C THR A 110 11.96 -9.55 -9.95
N TYR A 111 11.27 -10.43 -9.24
CA TYR A 111 10.30 -10.08 -8.22
C TYR A 111 11.03 -9.95 -6.87
N ASN A 112 10.79 -8.84 -6.16
CA ASN A 112 11.31 -8.61 -4.82
C ASN A 112 10.20 -8.17 -3.87
N THR A 113 10.22 -8.73 -2.67
CA THR A 113 9.37 -8.37 -1.54
C THR A 113 10.15 -8.55 -0.24
N THR A 114 9.86 -7.73 0.77
CA THR A 114 10.50 -7.78 2.10
C THR A 114 9.54 -8.24 3.20
N SER A 115 8.27 -8.47 2.87
CA SER A 115 7.20 -8.61 3.86
C SER A 115 6.19 -9.71 3.55
N THR A 116 6.63 -10.78 2.85
CA THR A 116 5.73 -11.91 2.58
C THR A 116 5.42 -12.70 3.85
N GLU A 117 4.16 -13.04 4.07
CA GLU A 117 3.70 -13.92 5.16
C GLU A 117 3.39 -15.32 4.63
N ILE A 118 3.51 -16.35 5.46
CA ILE A 118 3.05 -17.71 5.17
C ILE A 118 1.82 -17.97 6.02
N ASP A 119 0.67 -18.20 5.39
CA ASP A 119 -0.64 -18.46 6.00
C ASP A 119 -1.03 -17.47 7.11
N ILE A 120 -2.18 -16.80 6.96
CA ILE A 120 -2.79 -16.02 8.05
C ILE A 120 -3.45 -17.01 9.01
N ASP A 121 -2.66 -17.86 9.67
CA ASP A 121 -3.09 -18.48 10.90
C ASP A 121 -2.73 -17.50 12.01
N ALA A 122 -3.71 -16.68 12.41
CA ALA A 122 -3.56 -15.58 13.35
C ALA A 122 -2.96 -16.00 14.71
N ALA A 123 -2.88 -17.30 14.99
CA ALA A 123 -2.29 -17.86 16.20
C ALA A 123 -0.80 -18.25 16.09
N ALA A 124 -0.20 -18.33 14.89
CA ALA A 124 1.13 -18.93 14.71
C ALA A 124 2.20 -18.05 14.02
N SER A 125 1.82 -17.10 13.14
CA SER A 125 2.81 -16.50 12.22
C SER A 125 2.72 -14.98 12.01
N ALA A 126 1.95 -14.22 12.79
CA ALA A 126 1.83 -12.76 12.63
C ALA A 126 3.13 -11.96 12.90
N ASP A 127 4.17 -12.63 13.41
CA ASP A 127 5.47 -12.04 13.76
C ASP A 127 6.64 -12.58 12.91
N ARG A 128 6.39 -13.34 11.83
CA ARG A 128 7.46 -13.84 10.95
C ARG A 128 7.21 -13.51 9.49
N PHE A 129 8.15 -12.79 8.90
CA PHE A 129 8.08 -12.28 7.53
C PHE A 129 9.22 -12.83 6.70
N TYR A 130 9.04 -12.86 5.38
CA TYR A 130 10.03 -13.33 4.45
C TYR A 130 10.40 -12.21 3.48
N THR A 131 11.70 -11.97 3.35
CA THR A 131 12.25 -11.29 2.18
C THR A 131 12.45 -12.33 1.10
N LEU A 132 11.76 -12.17 -0.02
CA LEU A 132 11.87 -13.04 -1.18
C LEU A 132 12.42 -12.26 -2.36
N GLN A 133 13.35 -12.89 -3.05
CA GLN A 133 13.78 -12.50 -4.38
C GLN A 133 13.60 -13.71 -5.30
N LEU A 134 12.75 -13.54 -6.32
CA LEU A 134 12.50 -14.54 -7.33
C LEU A 134 12.91 -14.01 -8.70
N GLN A 135 13.42 -14.87 -9.58
CA GLN A 135 13.85 -14.47 -10.92
C GLN A 135 13.29 -15.41 -11.98
N ALA A 136 12.71 -14.83 -13.03
CA ALA A 136 12.26 -15.53 -14.22
C ALA A 136 13.15 -15.22 -15.41
N ASN A 137 13.38 -16.23 -16.25
CA ASN A 137 13.95 -16.06 -17.58
C ASN A 137 12.81 -15.91 -18.61
N LEU A 138 12.68 -14.71 -19.17
CA LEU A 138 11.60 -14.37 -20.10
C LEU A 138 11.87 -14.86 -21.53
N ASN A 139 13.10 -15.30 -21.83
CA ASN A 139 13.48 -15.90 -23.10
C ASN A 139 13.27 -17.41 -23.14
N ALA A 140 12.94 -18.04 -22.01
CA ALA A 140 12.64 -19.46 -21.97
C ALA A 140 11.35 -19.76 -22.74
N GLU A 141 11.31 -20.87 -23.47
CA GLU A 141 10.08 -21.37 -24.07
C GLU A 141 9.20 -22.01 -23.00
N GLY A 142 7.92 -21.62 -22.95
CA GLY A 142 6.94 -22.17 -22.02
C GLY A 142 6.33 -21.14 -21.08
N PRO A 143 5.67 -21.60 -19.99
CA PRO A 143 5.16 -20.73 -18.94
C PRO A 143 6.28 -19.92 -18.27
N ILE A 144 5.93 -18.73 -17.76
CA ILE A 144 6.87 -17.91 -17.00
C ILE A 144 7.05 -18.54 -15.62
N GLU A 145 8.22 -19.10 -15.36
CA GLU A 145 8.60 -19.67 -14.07
C GLU A 145 9.65 -18.78 -13.39
N PHE A 146 9.44 -18.51 -12.11
CA PHE A 146 10.35 -17.81 -11.23
C PHE A 146 11.06 -18.82 -10.33
N SER A 147 12.40 -18.79 -10.35
CA SER A 147 13.24 -19.52 -9.41
C SER A 147 13.54 -18.66 -8.20
N VAL A 148 13.64 -19.29 -7.01
CA VAL A 148 14.10 -18.61 -5.80
C VAL A 148 15.57 -18.24 -5.95
N VAL A 149 15.87 -16.95 -5.87
CA VAL A 149 17.25 -16.45 -5.80
C VAL A 149 17.66 -16.27 -4.34
N ASN A 150 16.76 -15.73 -3.53
CA ASN A 150 16.96 -15.52 -2.11
C ASN A 150 15.65 -15.62 -1.36
N ALA A 151 15.67 -16.28 -0.20
CA ALA A 151 14.56 -16.34 0.73
C ALA A 151 15.12 -16.26 2.15
N THR A 152 14.89 -15.15 2.84
CA THR A 152 15.33 -14.96 4.21
C THR A 152 14.15 -14.66 5.11
N SER A 153 14.04 -15.42 6.20
CA SER A 153 13.05 -15.13 7.23
C SER A 153 13.56 -14.04 8.15
N ARG A 154 12.66 -13.17 8.57
CA ARG A 154 12.84 -12.15 9.59
C ARG A 154 11.75 -12.32 10.63
N ASP A 155 12.16 -12.48 11.88
CA ASP A 155 11.25 -12.31 12.99
C ASP A 155 11.02 -10.79 13.18
N TYR A 156 9.76 -10.37 13.20
CA TYR A 156 9.35 -9.00 13.32
C TYR A 156 8.28 -8.90 14.38
N ARG A 157 8.55 -8.14 15.45
CA ARG A 157 7.54 -7.86 16.45
C ARG A 157 6.73 -6.66 16.00
N ARG A 158 5.44 -6.88 15.71
CA ARG A 158 4.56 -5.80 15.26
C ARG A 158 4.46 -4.68 16.31
N PRO A 159 4.63 -3.40 15.94
CA PRO A 159 4.39 -2.28 16.84
C PRO A 159 2.92 -2.25 17.24
N PHE A 160 2.65 -1.89 18.49
CA PHE A 160 1.30 -1.63 18.97
C PHE A 160 1.06 -0.13 18.97
N TYR A 161 -0.05 0.27 18.35
CA TYR A 161 -0.44 1.67 18.21
C TYR A 161 -1.68 1.90 19.07
N VAL A 162 -1.58 2.77 20.07
CA VAL A 162 -2.74 3.28 20.80
C VAL A 162 -3.11 4.62 20.18
N GLY A 163 -4.25 4.71 19.52
CA GLY A 163 -4.86 5.99 19.20
C GLY A 163 -6.03 6.20 20.14
N GLU A 164 -6.00 7.27 20.94
CA GLU A 164 -7.20 7.75 21.60
C GLU A 164 -7.90 8.73 20.66
N LEU A 165 -9.16 8.45 20.32
CA LEU A 165 -10.00 9.40 19.60
C LEU A 165 -10.43 10.49 20.60
N LEU A 166 -9.88 11.68 20.45
CA LEU A 166 -10.23 12.82 21.29
C LEU A 166 -11.27 13.68 20.58
N THR A 167 -12.40 13.93 21.25
CA THR A 167 -13.39 14.89 20.75
C THR A 167 -12.83 16.30 20.89
N ALA A 168 -12.75 17.01 19.77
CA ALA A 168 -12.36 18.40 19.70
C ALA A 168 -13.60 19.30 19.54
N PHE A 169 -13.55 20.48 20.15
CA PHE A 169 -14.66 21.43 20.13
C PHE A 169 -14.57 22.36 18.93
N ILE A 170 -15.63 22.40 18.12
CA ILE A 170 -15.80 23.45 17.12
C ILE A 170 -16.28 24.76 17.77
N PRO A 171 -16.00 25.92 17.16
CA PRO A 171 -16.61 27.17 17.61
C PRO A 171 -18.14 27.12 17.46
N ASN A 172 -18.86 27.89 18.29
CA ASN A 172 -20.32 27.98 18.21
C ASN A 172 -20.76 28.69 16.93
N SER A 173 -21.92 28.28 16.40
CA SER A 173 -22.60 29.02 15.32
C SER A 173 -23.00 30.44 15.80
N PRO A 174 -22.84 31.49 14.98
CA PRO A 174 -22.25 31.49 13.63
C PRO A 174 -20.74 31.28 13.65
N PHE A 175 -20.24 30.37 12.81
CA PHE A 175 -18.83 29.96 12.83
C PHE A 175 -17.89 31.13 12.49
N PRO A 176 -16.87 31.41 13.33
CA PRO A 176 -15.89 32.45 13.08
C PRO A 176 -15.07 32.12 11.84
N THR A 177 -14.97 33.07 10.90
CA THR A 177 -14.16 32.90 9.68
C THR A 177 -12.65 32.91 9.93
N ASP A 178 -12.24 33.35 11.11
CA ASP A 178 -10.87 33.40 11.62
C ASP A 178 -10.46 32.12 12.36
N TYR A 179 -11.38 31.17 12.59
CA TYR A 179 -11.03 29.85 13.08
C TYR A 179 -10.50 29.00 11.91
N ILE A 180 -9.20 28.74 11.92
CA ILE A 180 -8.50 28.04 10.85
C ILE A 180 -7.96 26.70 11.38
N TYR A 181 -8.24 25.63 10.65
CA TYR A 181 -7.60 24.34 10.81
C TYR A 181 -6.34 24.33 9.95
N ASP A 182 -5.19 24.55 10.58
CA ASP A 182 -3.88 24.60 9.92
C ASP A 182 -2.97 23.45 10.39
N ASP A 183 -1.69 23.53 10.04
CA ASP A 183 -0.68 22.54 10.43
C ASP A 183 -0.55 22.35 11.94
N PHE A 184 -1.01 23.28 12.79
CA PHE A 184 -0.93 23.12 14.25
C PHE A 184 -1.62 21.82 14.71
N PHE A 185 -2.81 21.52 14.19
CA PHE A 185 -3.49 20.29 14.56
C PHE A 185 -2.82 19.06 13.94
N ILE A 186 -2.24 19.18 12.74
CA ILE A 186 -1.47 18.09 12.11
C ILE A 186 -0.23 17.76 12.96
N GLU A 187 0.52 18.76 13.40
CA GLU A 187 1.68 18.61 14.29
C GLU A 187 1.27 18.01 15.64
N ASN A 188 0.13 18.42 16.20
CA ASN A 188 -0.42 17.82 17.42
C ASN A 188 -0.79 16.34 17.21
N GLY A 189 -1.43 15.99 16.08
CA GLY A 189 -1.71 14.59 15.75
C GLY A 189 -0.45 13.75 15.63
N LEU A 190 0.60 14.28 14.98
CA LEU A 190 1.91 13.64 14.90
C LEU A 190 2.53 13.45 16.30
N GLN A 191 2.43 14.44 17.18
CA GLN A 191 2.92 14.32 18.56
C GLN A 191 2.18 13.21 19.32
N LEU A 192 0.85 13.22 19.30
CA LEU A 192 0.01 12.21 19.97
C LEU A 192 0.31 10.79 19.47
N MET A 193 0.54 10.63 18.16
CA MET A 193 0.93 9.34 17.58
C MET A 193 2.29 8.85 18.09
N ASN A 194 3.26 9.75 18.25
CA ASN A 194 4.58 9.39 18.76
C ASN A 194 4.57 9.05 20.26
N GLU A 195 3.80 9.79 21.07
CA GLU A 195 3.72 9.56 22.52
C GLU A 195 3.09 8.22 22.89
N ASN A 196 2.19 7.70 22.04
CA ASN A 196 1.42 6.48 22.29
C ASN A 196 2.01 5.21 21.65
N LEU A 197 3.25 5.25 21.18
CA LEU A 197 3.97 4.07 20.69
C LEU A 197 4.55 3.25 21.85
N LEU A 198 4.02 2.04 22.06
CA LEU A 198 4.49 1.14 23.14
C LEU A 198 5.72 0.30 22.75
N VAL A 199 5.89 -0.02 21.47
CA VAL A 199 7.03 -0.78 20.95
C VAL A 199 7.62 0.02 19.79
N PHE A 200 8.84 0.51 19.96
CA PHE A 200 9.48 1.43 19.04
C PHE A 200 10.81 0.86 18.56
N GLU A 201 10.93 0.65 17.25
CA GLU A 201 12.22 0.63 16.58
C GLU A 201 12.45 2.02 15.98
N PRO A 202 13.37 2.82 16.53
CA PRO A 202 13.60 4.17 16.05
C PRO A 202 13.91 4.24 14.55
N GLY A 203 13.25 5.16 13.85
CA GLY A 203 13.46 5.38 12.41
C GLY A 203 12.80 4.33 11.50
N ARG A 204 12.00 3.41 12.05
CA ARG A 204 11.28 2.39 11.27
C ARG A 204 9.81 2.72 11.06
N ILE A 205 9.25 3.67 11.81
CA ILE A 205 7.86 4.11 11.66
C ILE A 205 7.83 5.58 11.22
N ARG A 206 7.01 5.87 10.21
CA ARG A 206 6.69 7.21 9.72
C ARG A 206 5.20 7.43 9.89
N PHE A 207 4.82 8.54 10.49
CA PHE A 207 3.42 8.98 10.55
C PHE A 207 3.16 10.04 9.50
N THR A 208 1.95 10.06 8.96
CA THR A 208 1.47 11.13 8.10
C THR A 208 0.05 11.45 8.47
N CYS A 209 -0.21 12.66 8.96
CA CYS A 209 -1.53 13.09 9.42
C CYS A 209 -2.16 14.04 8.39
N PHE A 210 -3.48 13.93 8.23
CA PHE A 210 -4.27 14.72 7.29
C PHE A 210 -5.69 14.89 7.82
N TYR A 211 -6.38 15.92 7.32
CA TYR A 211 -7.81 16.08 7.58
C TYR A 211 -8.61 15.14 6.69
N ASP A 212 -9.45 14.31 7.31
CA ASP A 212 -10.37 13.40 6.65
C ASP A 212 -11.78 13.98 6.79
N ASP A 213 -12.34 14.48 5.68
CA ASP A 213 -13.60 15.21 5.63
C ASP A 213 -14.57 14.57 4.62
N PRO A 214 -15.12 13.38 4.92
CA PRO A 214 -16.01 12.67 4.01
C PRO A 214 -17.37 13.34 3.84
N SER A 215 -17.68 14.34 4.67
CA SER A 215 -18.94 15.10 4.60
C SER A 215 -18.77 16.48 3.96
N GLU A 216 -17.58 16.81 3.44
CA GLU A 216 -17.27 18.08 2.76
C GLU A 216 -17.61 19.31 3.63
N LEU A 217 -17.28 19.26 4.92
CA LEU A 217 -17.55 20.30 5.92
C LEU A 217 -16.50 21.43 5.90
N LEU A 218 -15.34 21.16 5.32
CA LEU A 218 -14.20 22.06 5.27
C LEU A 218 -14.07 22.72 3.89
N ASN A 219 -13.84 24.02 3.91
CA ASN A 219 -13.49 24.81 2.74
C ASN A 219 -12.00 25.17 2.79
N LEU A 220 -11.31 24.96 1.68
CA LEU A 220 -9.90 25.31 1.52
C LEU A 220 -9.74 26.84 1.53
N VAL A 221 -8.91 27.35 2.43
CA VAL A 221 -8.61 28.78 2.56
C VAL A 221 -7.40 29.16 1.72
N ASP A 222 -6.29 28.44 1.88
CA ASP A 222 -5.04 28.67 1.16
C ASP A 222 -4.13 27.43 1.22
N VAL A 223 -3.20 27.35 0.27
CA VAL A 223 -2.08 26.40 0.25
C VAL A 223 -0.78 27.21 0.24
N ALA A 224 -0.21 27.42 1.43
CA ALA A 224 1.03 28.17 1.60
C ALA A 224 2.21 27.21 1.83
N ALA A 225 2.99 26.95 0.79
CA ALA A 225 4.05 25.94 0.78
C ALA A 225 3.52 24.53 1.13
N SER A 226 3.89 23.97 2.28
CA SER A 226 3.38 22.67 2.78
C SER A 226 2.15 22.81 3.69
N ASN A 227 1.74 24.03 4.03
CA ASN A 227 0.63 24.29 4.95
C ASN A 227 -0.68 24.40 4.17
N THR A 228 -1.56 23.43 4.36
CA THR A 228 -2.91 23.48 3.80
C THR A 228 -3.87 23.93 4.88
N ARG A 229 -4.52 25.07 4.67
CA ARG A 229 -5.37 25.72 5.67
C ARG A 229 -6.83 25.56 5.31
N TYR A 230 -7.62 25.08 6.26
CA TYR A 230 -9.05 24.89 6.10
C TYR A 230 -9.83 25.74 7.10
N ARG A 231 -11.10 25.96 6.79
CA ARG A 231 -12.10 26.50 7.73
C ARG A 231 -13.42 25.77 7.50
N LEU A 232 -14.35 25.89 8.44
CA LEU A 232 -15.72 25.41 8.19
C LEU A 232 -16.32 26.15 6.98
N ASP A 233 -17.01 25.40 6.11
CA ASP A 233 -17.67 26.00 4.96
C ASP A 233 -18.75 27.00 5.44
N PRO A 234 -18.69 28.29 5.03
CA PRO A 234 -19.72 29.27 5.39
C PRO A 234 -21.13 28.90 4.88
N ALA A 235 -21.26 27.96 3.93
CA ALA A 235 -22.54 27.47 3.44
C ALA A 235 -23.17 26.40 4.33
N LEU A 236 -22.50 25.93 5.39
CA LEU A 236 -23.06 24.94 6.30
C LEU A 236 -24.33 25.46 6.99
N THR A 237 -25.30 24.56 7.11
CA THR A 237 -26.60 24.80 7.75
C THR A 237 -26.94 23.70 8.74
N ALA A 238 -28.01 23.86 9.51
CA ALA A 238 -28.53 22.85 10.43
C ALA A 238 -28.77 21.46 9.81
N ALA A 239 -28.82 21.33 8.49
CA ALA A 239 -28.85 20.04 7.80
C ALA A 239 -27.58 19.18 8.03
N HIS A 240 -26.46 19.80 8.40
CA HIS A 240 -25.17 19.15 8.66
C HIS A 240 -24.98 18.80 10.14
N ASN A 241 -26.04 18.92 10.97
CA ASN A 241 -25.99 18.56 12.38
C ASN A 241 -25.61 17.09 12.58
N GLY A 242 -24.66 16.85 13.47
CA GLY A 242 -24.14 15.53 13.80
C GLY A 242 -23.16 14.96 12.78
N GLN A 243 -22.82 15.70 11.72
CA GLN A 243 -21.75 15.32 10.81
C GLN A 243 -20.39 15.64 11.43
N SER A 244 -19.38 14.85 11.08
CA SER A 244 -18.03 14.97 11.63
C SER A 244 -16.99 15.02 10.51
N PHE A 245 -15.87 15.63 10.83
CA PHE A 245 -14.61 15.46 10.13
C PHE A 245 -13.52 15.12 11.16
N TRP A 246 -12.43 14.52 10.69
CA TRP A 246 -11.40 13.97 11.56
C TRP A 246 -10.01 14.51 11.21
N LEU A 247 -9.13 14.50 12.20
CA LEU A 247 -7.70 14.42 11.95
C LEU A 247 -7.32 12.95 12.00
N SER A 248 -6.94 12.41 10.86
CA SER A 248 -6.54 11.01 10.71
C SER A 248 -5.05 10.92 10.48
N CYS A 249 -4.40 9.94 11.10
CA CYS A 249 -2.98 9.68 10.91
C CYS A 249 -2.77 8.27 10.34
N THR A 250 -2.07 8.21 9.21
CA THR A 250 -1.58 6.96 8.66
C THR A 250 -0.27 6.57 9.34
N VAL A 251 -0.14 5.28 9.61
CA VAL A 251 1.07 4.69 10.15
C VAL A 251 1.79 3.91 9.07
N PHE A 252 2.94 4.40 8.65
CA PHE A 252 3.80 3.70 7.70
C PHE A 252 4.97 3.04 8.42
N ASN A 253 5.07 1.73 8.30
CA ASN A 253 6.19 0.95 8.76
C ASN A 253 7.23 0.83 7.65
N LEU A 254 8.25 1.67 7.69
CA LEU A 254 9.36 1.72 6.74
C LEU A 254 10.10 0.37 6.65
N ASP A 255 10.08 -0.42 7.72
CA ASP A 255 10.74 -1.72 7.74
C ASP A 255 10.02 -2.80 6.96
N LEU A 256 8.69 -2.77 7.02
CA LEU A 256 7.83 -3.59 6.17
C LEU A 256 7.47 -2.86 4.87
N ASN A 257 8.00 -1.65 4.69
CA ASN A 257 7.61 -0.67 3.69
C ASN A 257 6.08 -0.46 3.62
N ARG A 258 5.32 -0.57 4.71
CA ARG A 258 3.85 -0.77 4.67
C ARG A 258 3.05 0.34 5.34
N LEU A 259 1.92 0.71 4.75
CA LEU A 259 0.84 1.34 5.50
C LEU A 259 0.18 0.31 6.43
N GLU A 260 0.43 0.44 7.73
CA GLU A 260 -0.06 -0.49 8.75
C GLU A 260 -1.53 -0.26 9.06
N GLN A 261 -1.93 1.01 9.20
CA GLN A 261 -3.30 1.42 9.52
C GLN A 261 -3.47 2.94 9.41
N THR A 262 -4.72 3.37 9.31
CA THR A 262 -5.16 4.75 9.50
C THR A 262 -5.94 4.85 10.79
N ILE A 263 -5.59 5.81 11.65
CA ILE A 263 -6.22 5.99 12.96
C ILE A 263 -6.79 7.40 13.04
N PRO A 264 -8.08 7.58 13.37
CA PRO A 264 -8.61 8.90 13.71
C PRO A 264 -8.08 9.32 15.08
N ILE A 265 -7.56 10.55 15.18
CA ILE A 265 -6.93 11.10 16.39
C ILE A 265 -7.79 12.18 17.02
N LEU A 266 -8.32 13.08 16.19
CA LEU A 266 -9.27 14.11 16.62
C LEU A 266 -10.56 13.96 15.81
N GLU A 267 -11.69 14.13 16.49
CA GLU A 267 -13.00 14.26 15.85
C GLU A 267 -13.59 15.63 16.16
N TRP A 268 -14.05 16.32 15.12
CA TRP A 268 -14.87 17.50 15.25
C TRP A 268 -16.26 17.20 14.74
N SER A 269 -17.26 17.34 15.61
CA SER A 269 -18.68 17.15 15.25
C SER A 269 -19.41 18.48 15.19
N LEU A 270 -20.20 18.65 14.13
CA LEU A 270 -20.98 19.87 13.87
C LEU A 270 -22.32 19.86 14.62
N PHE A 271 -22.52 20.88 15.45
CA PHE A 271 -23.79 21.12 16.12
C PHE A 271 -24.17 22.60 16.03
N PHE A 272 -25.25 22.87 15.31
CA PHE A 272 -25.95 24.14 15.26
C PHE A 272 -26.85 24.25 16.50
N GLN A 273 -26.66 25.33 17.27
CA GLN A 273 -27.53 25.71 18.39
C GLN A 273 -28.76 26.48 17.90
#